data_AF-E4WRX4-F1
#
_entry.id   AF-E4WRX4-F1
#
_cell.length_a   1.000
_cell.length_b   1.000
_cell.length_c   1.000
_cell.angle_alpha   90.00
_cell.angle_beta   90.00
_cell.angle_gamma   90.00
#
_symmetry.space_group_name_H-M   'P 1'
#
loop_
_entity.id
_entity.type
_entity.pdbx_description
1 polymer ?
#
loop_
_entity_poly.entity_id
_entity_poly.type
_entity_poly.pdbx_seq_one_letter_code
_entity_poly.pdbx_strand_id
1 'polypeptide(L)'
;MRGYNVTPRVAPVCGGIDIIIEGIDHLNLKRQEKSTLVAIEGSRQRHLCSTVSHPSIPNTVVCAIPEHEPAEECSLSLIFFGTVNDCIEIIPIGRLQYQTDQTQLLAVYLAKSVHDVESLEDWDEIRGTGFSLCNEDFATLDERLCAAFHHLLLRTGIHIRMRLIGYI
;
A
#
# COMPACT_ATOMS: atom_id res chain seq x y z
N MET A 1 6.39 -27.30 -4.98
CA MET A 1 6.07 -26.03 -4.29
C MET A 1 4.83 -25.46 -4.94
N ARG A 2 3.75 -25.27 -4.18
CA ARG A 2 2.58 -24.52 -4.68
C ARG A 2 3.00 -23.04 -4.70
N GLY A 3 2.98 -22.40 -5.85
CA GLY A 3 3.35 -20.99 -5.99
C GLY A 3 2.14 -20.12 -5.70
N TYR A 4 2.24 -19.25 -4.69
CA TYR A 4 1.29 -18.16 -4.52
C TYR A 4 1.61 -17.09 -5.56
N ASN A 5 0.56 -16.54 -6.19
CA ASN A 5 0.72 -15.36 -7.02
C ASN A 5 0.41 -14.12 -6.19
N VAL A 6 1.29 -13.13 -6.22
CA VAL A 6 1.20 -11.93 -5.39
C VAL A 6 1.32 -10.72 -6.30
N THR A 7 0.29 -9.89 -6.33
CA THR A 7 0.22 -8.69 -7.18
C THR A 7 -0.47 -7.54 -6.44
N PRO A 8 0.08 -6.31 -6.45
CA PRO A 8 1.36 -5.93 -7.06
C PRO A 8 2.57 -6.39 -6.22
N ARG A 9 3.77 -6.34 -6.83
CA ARG A 9 5.05 -6.61 -6.15
C ARG A 9 5.81 -5.35 -5.75
N VAL A 10 5.28 -4.20 -6.10
CA VAL A 10 5.82 -2.89 -5.77
C VAL A 10 4.68 -2.08 -5.16
N ALA A 11 4.97 -1.38 -4.06
CA ALA A 11 4.03 -0.52 -3.38
C ALA A 11 4.68 0.83 -3.05
N PRO A 12 3.91 1.92 -3.03
CA PRO A 12 4.42 3.19 -2.56
C PRO A 12 4.64 3.15 -1.04
N VAL A 13 5.63 3.86 -0.53
CA VAL A 13 5.89 3.98 0.93
C VAL A 13 4.70 4.58 1.70
N CYS A 14 3.84 5.37 1.04
CA CYS A 14 2.61 5.89 1.65
C CYS A 14 1.49 4.84 1.77
N GLY A 15 1.66 3.64 1.21
CA GLY A 15 0.65 2.58 1.21
C GLY A 15 -0.58 2.93 0.37
N GLY A 16 -1.75 2.44 0.77
CA GLY A 16 -3.04 2.83 0.18
C GLY A 16 -3.44 2.06 -1.08
N ILE A 17 -2.63 1.09 -1.51
CA ILE A 17 -3.01 0.12 -2.54
C ILE A 17 -3.27 -1.25 -1.89
N ASP A 18 -4.02 -2.09 -2.56
CA ASP A 18 -4.29 -3.45 -2.12
C ASP A 18 -3.30 -4.45 -2.72
N ILE A 19 -2.90 -5.44 -1.92
CA ILE A 19 -2.21 -6.64 -2.40
C ILE A 19 -3.22 -7.76 -2.59
N ILE A 20 -3.13 -8.42 -3.73
CA ILE A 20 -3.95 -9.56 -4.14
C ILE A 20 -3.06 -10.80 -4.08
N ILE A 21 -3.52 -11.82 -3.36
CA ILE A 21 -2.79 -13.07 -3.16
C ILE A 21 -3.68 -14.21 -3.65
N GLU A 22 -3.26 -14.86 -4.74
CA GLU A 22 -3.97 -15.96 -5.38
C GLU A 22 -3.30 -17.32 -5.09
N GLY A 23 -4.07 -18.39 -5.23
CA GLY A 23 -3.58 -19.77 -5.04
C GLY A 23 -3.67 -20.25 -3.59
N ILE A 24 -4.49 -19.58 -2.77
CA ILE A 24 -4.75 -20.01 -1.40
C ILE A 24 -5.77 -21.14 -1.45
N ASP A 25 -5.29 -22.38 -1.33
CA ASP A 25 -6.10 -23.58 -1.52
C ASP A 25 -7.35 -23.59 -0.60
N HIS A 26 -8.54 -23.78 -1.20
CA HIS A 26 -9.86 -23.70 -0.56
C HIS A 26 -10.00 -24.57 0.72
N LEU A 27 -9.20 -25.61 0.87
CA LEU A 27 -9.20 -26.48 2.06
C LEU A 27 -8.69 -25.78 3.32
N ASN A 28 -7.85 -24.75 3.20
CA ASN A 28 -7.40 -23.93 4.32
C ASN A 28 -8.38 -22.78 4.62
N LEU A 29 -8.96 -22.16 3.58
CA LEU A 29 -9.93 -21.06 3.74
C LEU A 29 -11.29 -21.52 4.29
N LYS A 30 -11.80 -22.70 3.89
CA LYS A 30 -13.09 -23.22 4.38
C LYS A 30 -13.02 -23.90 5.75
N ARG A 31 -11.82 -24.34 6.20
CA ARG A 31 -11.63 -24.94 7.52
C ARG A 31 -11.31 -23.92 8.61
N GLN A 32 -10.94 -22.70 8.24
CA GLN A 32 -10.64 -21.63 9.19
C GLN A 32 -11.76 -20.60 9.15
N GLU A 33 -12.68 -20.69 10.11
CA GLU A 33 -13.68 -19.64 10.41
C GLU A 33 -13.03 -18.33 10.90
N LYS A 34 -11.70 -18.27 10.99
CA LYS A 34 -10.95 -17.11 11.48
C LYS A 34 -9.99 -16.54 10.44
N SER A 35 -9.88 -15.23 10.55
CA SER A 35 -9.09 -14.27 9.79
C SER A 35 -7.70 -14.80 9.40
N THR A 36 -7.40 -14.83 8.10
CA THR A 36 -6.02 -14.95 7.61
C THR A 36 -5.37 -13.57 7.71
N LEU A 37 -4.09 -13.52 8.14
CA LEU A 37 -3.31 -12.28 8.15
C LEU A 37 -2.18 -12.35 7.14
N VAL A 38 -1.75 -11.19 6.65
CA VAL A 38 -0.51 -11.03 5.90
C VAL A 38 0.48 -10.29 6.78
N ALA A 39 1.65 -10.89 6.97
CA ALA A 39 2.79 -10.23 7.59
C ALA A 39 3.68 -9.63 6.51
N ILE A 40 4.01 -8.35 6.68
CA ILE A 40 4.97 -7.62 5.86
C ILE A 40 6.13 -7.21 6.77
N GLU A 41 7.32 -7.76 6.52
CA GLU A 41 8.48 -7.56 7.39
C GLU A 41 9.61 -6.87 6.63
N GLY A 42 9.90 -5.62 7.02
CA GLY A 42 11.07 -4.86 6.60
C GLY A 42 12.17 -4.85 7.67
N SER A 43 13.22 -4.07 7.45
CA SER A 43 14.37 -3.98 8.36
C SER A 43 14.06 -3.26 9.67
N ARG A 44 13.08 -2.34 9.67
CA ARG A 44 12.73 -1.52 10.85
C ARG A 44 11.29 -1.65 11.31
N GLN A 45 10.41 -2.16 10.46
CA GLN A 45 8.97 -2.20 10.72
C GLN A 45 8.39 -3.54 10.31
N ARG A 46 7.38 -3.97 11.06
CA ARG A 46 6.57 -5.15 10.75
C ARG A 46 5.10 -4.75 10.80
N HIS A 47 4.38 -5.17 9.77
CA HIS A 47 2.95 -4.94 9.65
C HIS A 47 2.20 -6.27 9.64
N LEU A 48 1.06 -6.29 10.33
CA LEU A 48 0.10 -7.40 10.28
C LEU A 48 -1.21 -6.88 9.70
N CYS A 49 -1.50 -7.30 8.47
CA CYS A 49 -2.67 -6.85 7.72
C CYS A 49 -3.76 -7.91 7.75
N SER A 50 -4.98 -7.49 8.07
CA SER A 50 -6.15 -8.37 7.95
C SER A 50 -6.49 -8.59 6.49
N THR A 51 -6.79 -9.84 6.14
CA THR A 51 -7.21 -10.19 4.77
C THR A 51 -8.72 -10.32 4.68
N VAL A 52 -9.24 -10.03 3.50
CA VAL A 52 -10.61 -10.30 3.09
C VAL A 52 -10.61 -11.21 1.87
N SER A 53 -11.58 -12.13 1.78
CA SER A 53 -11.72 -12.95 0.58
C SER A 53 -12.15 -12.08 -0.61
N HIS A 54 -11.52 -12.28 -1.76
CA HIS A 54 -11.92 -11.56 -2.97
C HIS A 54 -13.32 -12.03 -3.41
N PRO A 55 -14.30 -11.14 -3.62
CA PRO A 55 -15.69 -11.54 -3.83
C PRO A 55 -15.91 -12.32 -5.13
N SER A 56 -15.12 -11.99 -6.16
CA SER A 56 -15.31 -12.52 -7.52
C SER A 56 -14.27 -13.56 -7.94
N ILE A 57 -13.20 -13.77 -7.16
CA ILE A 57 -12.07 -14.62 -7.55
C ILE A 57 -11.88 -15.69 -6.46
N PRO A 58 -12.11 -16.98 -6.77
CA PRO A 58 -11.92 -18.05 -5.80
C PRO A 58 -10.43 -18.23 -5.46
N ASN A 59 -10.13 -18.65 -4.22
CA ASN A 59 -8.76 -18.86 -3.71
C ASN A 59 -7.91 -17.60 -3.65
N THR A 60 -8.56 -16.44 -3.59
CA THR A 60 -7.89 -15.15 -3.57
C THR A 60 -8.29 -14.39 -2.32
N VAL A 61 -7.29 -13.84 -1.65
CA VAL A 61 -7.49 -12.86 -0.58
C VAL A 61 -6.84 -11.55 -0.95
N VAL A 62 -7.35 -10.49 -0.34
CA VAL A 62 -6.88 -9.12 -0.54
C VAL A 62 -6.57 -8.53 0.83
N CYS A 63 -5.52 -7.71 0.92
CA CYS A 63 -5.34 -6.83 2.06
C CYS A 63 -4.73 -5.49 1.65
N ALA A 64 -5.11 -4.44 2.37
CA ALA A 64 -4.55 -3.11 2.20
C ALA A 64 -3.07 -3.09 2.64
N ILE A 65 -2.23 -2.50 1.79
CA ILE A 65 -0.82 -2.27 2.07
C ILE A 65 -0.70 -1.00 2.94
N PRO A 66 -0.14 -1.10 4.15
CA PRO A 66 0.01 0.03 5.05
C PRO A 66 1.15 0.95 4.60
N GLU A 67 1.22 2.12 5.21
CA GLU A 67 2.41 2.97 5.13
C GLU A 67 3.65 2.23 5.68
N HIS A 68 4.79 2.39 5.03
CA HIS A 68 6.06 1.80 5.43
C HIS A 68 7.24 2.68 5.03
N GLU A 69 8.16 2.92 5.97
CA GLU A 69 9.42 3.61 5.69
C GLU A 69 10.58 2.98 6.49
N PRO A 70 11.77 2.80 5.90
CA PRO A 70 12.27 3.28 4.60
C PRO A 70 11.69 2.58 3.37
N ALA A 71 11.93 3.13 2.19
CA ALA A 71 11.76 2.39 0.95
C ALA A 71 12.74 1.19 0.95
N GLU A 72 12.19 -0.03 1.00
CA GLU A 72 12.97 -1.26 1.11
C GLU A 72 12.23 -2.48 0.57
N GLU A 73 12.94 -3.59 0.39
CA GLU A 73 12.32 -4.88 0.06
C GLU A 73 11.88 -5.58 1.36
N CYS A 74 10.59 -5.85 1.49
CA CYS A 74 10.00 -6.56 2.61
C CYS A 74 9.70 -8.01 2.25
N SER A 75 9.82 -8.90 3.23
CA SER A 75 9.34 -10.27 3.11
C SER A 75 7.85 -10.36 3.40
N LEU A 76 7.14 -11.22 2.66
CA LEU A 76 5.71 -11.45 2.81
C LEU A 76 5.45 -12.87 3.30
N SER A 77 4.59 -13.00 4.32
CA SER A 77 4.11 -14.30 4.80
C SER A 77 2.62 -14.28 5.07
N LEU A 78 1.93 -15.38 4.77
CA LEU A 78 0.56 -15.64 5.24
C LEU A 78 0.61 -16.27 6.62
N ILE A 79 -0.25 -15.80 7.51
CA ILE A 79 -0.43 -16.36 8.84
C ILE A 79 -1.84 -16.93 8.94
N PHE A 80 -1.89 -18.23 9.24
CA PHE A 80 -3.11 -18.99 9.43
C PHE A 80 -3.26 -19.38 10.90
N PHE A 81 -4.45 -19.17 11.47
CA PHE A 81 -4.77 -19.54 12.84
C PHE A 81 -5.66 -20.78 12.84
N GLY A 82 -5.07 -21.93 13.19
CA GLY A 82 -5.79 -23.19 13.30
C GLY A 82 -6.71 -23.20 14.52
N THR A 83 -7.98 -23.55 14.33
CA THR A 83 -8.99 -23.60 15.42
C THR A 83 -8.93 -24.86 16.27
N VAL A 84 -8.38 -25.95 15.74
CA VAL A 84 -8.46 -27.28 16.38
C VAL A 84 -7.29 -27.55 17.33
N ASN A 85 -6.12 -26.96 17.07
CA ASN A 85 -4.89 -27.22 17.82
C ASN A 85 -4.15 -25.95 18.27
N ASP A 86 -4.78 -24.77 18.17
CA ASP A 86 -4.15 -23.46 18.39
C ASP A 86 -2.80 -23.27 17.66
N CYS A 87 -2.60 -24.01 16.57
CA CYS A 87 -1.38 -23.97 15.80
C CYS A 87 -1.40 -22.77 14.87
N ILE A 88 -0.33 -21.98 14.92
CA ILE A 88 -0.08 -20.88 13.99
C ILE A 88 0.79 -21.42 12.86
N GLU A 89 0.30 -21.35 11.63
CA GLU A 89 1.08 -21.70 10.45
C GLU A 89 1.48 -20.42 9.72
N ILE A 90 2.78 -20.25 9.48
CA ILE A 90 3.35 -19.11 8.77
C ILE A 90 3.94 -19.62 7.46
N ILE A 91 3.40 -19.14 6.35
CA ILE A 91 3.81 -19.57 5.01
C ILE A 91 4.45 -18.39 4.28
N PRO A 92 5.75 -18.45 3.92
CA PRO A 92 6.37 -17.41 3.11
C PRO A 92 5.77 -17.42 1.71
N ILE A 93 5.28 -16.27 1.25
CA ILE A 93 4.58 -16.14 -0.03
C ILE A 93 5.32 -15.28 -1.06
N GLY A 94 6.32 -14.51 -0.63
CA GLY A 94 7.12 -13.72 -1.56
C GLY A 94 7.77 -12.51 -0.92
N ARG A 95 7.97 -11.49 -1.76
CA ARG A 95 8.56 -10.20 -1.37
C ARG A 95 7.75 -9.06 -1.99
N LEU A 96 7.73 -7.93 -1.29
CA LEU A 96 7.12 -6.68 -1.71
C LEU A 96 8.17 -5.57 -1.65
N GLN A 97 8.33 -4.82 -2.73
CA GLN A 97 9.24 -3.69 -2.75
C GLN A 97 8.49 -2.40 -2.43
N TYR A 98 8.79 -1.76 -1.30
CA TYR A 98 8.37 -0.38 -1.07
C TYR A 98 9.28 0.59 -1.82
N GLN A 99 8.68 1.57 -2.49
CA GLN A 99 9.39 2.62 -3.22
C GLN A 99 8.76 3.98 -2.95
N THR A 100 9.57 5.03 -3.02
CA THR A 100 9.06 6.40 -3.12
C THR A 100 8.41 6.56 -4.49
N ASP A 101 7.13 6.89 -4.51
CA ASP A 101 6.40 7.04 -5.76
C ASP A 101 6.28 8.51 -6.17
N GLN A 102 5.93 8.72 -7.45
CA GLN A 102 5.84 10.05 -8.02
C GLN A 102 4.71 10.87 -7.40
N THR A 103 3.65 10.21 -6.94
CA THR A 103 2.52 10.87 -6.28
C THR A 103 2.90 11.42 -4.91
N GLN A 104 3.78 10.75 -4.16
CA GLN A 104 4.34 11.31 -2.94
C GLN A 104 5.15 12.58 -3.20
N LEU A 105 5.98 12.59 -4.25
CA LEU A 105 6.74 13.79 -4.63
C LEU A 105 5.82 14.94 -5.04
N LEU A 106 4.77 14.64 -5.82
CA LEU A 106 3.75 15.61 -6.20
C LEU A 106 2.99 16.15 -4.97
N ALA A 107 2.63 15.29 -4.02
CA ALA A 107 1.96 15.71 -2.79
C ALA A 107 2.87 16.62 -1.93
N VAL A 108 4.17 16.32 -1.83
CA VAL A 108 5.14 17.19 -1.15
C VAL A 108 5.21 18.56 -1.83
N TYR A 109 5.31 18.57 -3.16
CA TYR A 109 5.35 19.80 -3.93
C TYR A 109 4.09 20.64 -3.75
N LEU A 110 2.91 20.02 -3.92
CA LEU A 110 1.63 20.70 -3.71
C LEU A 110 1.49 21.23 -2.28
N ALA A 111 1.89 20.45 -1.26
CA ALA A 111 1.87 20.91 0.13
C ALA A 111 2.77 22.14 0.35
N LYS A 112 3.96 22.18 -0.26
CA LYS A 112 4.87 23.33 -0.21
C LYS A 112 4.30 24.55 -0.94
N SER A 113 3.62 24.34 -2.07
CA SER A 113 3.01 25.41 -2.88
C SER A 113 1.90 26.19 -2.19
N VAL A 114 1.26 25.60 -1.19
CA VAL A 114 0.28 26.31 -0.35
C VAL A 114 0.96 27.32 0.60
N HIS A 115 2.22 27.08 0.96
CA HIS A 115 2.97 27.92 1.90
C HIS A 115 3.86 28.97 1.21
N ASP A 116 4.21 28.76 -0.05
CA ASP A 116 5.02 29.68 -0.84
C ASP A 116 4.47 29.83 -2.26
N VAL A 117 3.90 31.00 -2.57
CA VAL A 117 3.28 31.29 -3.88
C VAL A 117 4.31 31.28 -5.01
N GLU A 118 5.58 31.58 -4.71
CA GLU A 118 6.66 31.58 -5.70
C GLU A 118 7.10 30.16 -6.08
N SER A 119 6.80 29.15 -5.26
CA SER A 119 7.15 27.74 -5.58
C SER A 119 6.34 27.16 -6.75
N LEU A 120 5.27 27.82 -7.18
CA LEU A 120 4.52 27.50 -8.41
C LEU A 120 5.17 28.06 -9.68
N GLU A 121 6.15 28.95 -9.56
CA GLU A 121 6.85 29.53 -10.71
C GLU A 121 7.99 28.64 -11.21
N ASP A 122 8.53 27.76 -10.34
CA ASP A 122 9.62 26.84 -10.68
C ASP A 122 9.13 25.40 -10.91
N TRP A 123 8.48 25.20 -12.07
CA TRP A 123 8.02 23.88 -12.52
C TRP A 123 9.17 22.87 -12.69
N ASP A 124 10.42 23.33 -12.75
CA ASP A 124 11.60 22.47 -12.83
C ASP A 124 11.96 21.85 -11.46
N GLU A 125 11.52 22.40 -10.32
CA GLU A 125 11.66 21.73 -9.00
C GLU A 125 10.75 20.51 -8.84
N ILE A 126 9.63 20.45 -9.57
CA ILE A 126 8.73 19.28 -9.62
C ILE A 126 9.42 18.10 -10.30
N ARG A 127 10.40 18.40 -11.17
CA ARG A 127 11.14 17.41 -11.96
C ARG A 127 12.24 16.77 -11.12
N GLY A 128 11.84 15.95 -10.14
CA GLY A 128 12.60 14.72 -9.94
C GLY A 128 12.80 14.09 -11.32
N THR A 129 14.02 13.66 -11.65
CA THR A 129 14.48 13.32 -13.02
C THR A 129 13.65 12.25 -13.77
N GLY A 130 12.55 11.74 -13.19
CA GLY A 130 11.59 10.84 -13.81
C GLY A 130 10.11 11.26 -13.73
N PHE A 131 9.76 12.45 -13.22
CA PHE A 131 8.35 12.88 -13.09
C PHE A 131 7.75 13.25 -14.46
N SER A 132 6.64 12.60 -14.84
CA SER A 132 5.88 12.96 -16.03
C SER A 132 4.39 12.75 -15.81
N LEU A 133 3.66 13.86 -15.60
CA LEU A 133 2.19 13.89 -15.56
C LEU A 133 1.56 13.22 -16.79
N CYS A 134 2.24 13.28 -17.95
CA CYS A 134 1.75 12.71 -19.19
C CYS A 134 1.71 11.18 -19.18
N ASN A 135 2.49 10.53 -18.32
CA ASN A 135 2.55 9.07 -18.19
C ASN A 135 1.87 8.58 -16.90
N GLU A 136 1.18 9.47 -16.17
CA GLU A 136 0.52 9.15 -14.92
C GLU A 136 -0.82 8.45 -15.16
N ASP A 137 -1.15 7.50 -14.29
CA ASP A 137 -2.47 6.86 -14.30
C ASP A 137 -3.48 7.73 -13.53
N PHE A 138 -4.19 8.57 -14.27
CA PHE A 138 -5.23 9.46 -13.72
C PHE A 138 -6.40 8.71 -13.07
N ALA A 139 -6.62 7.42 -13.37
CA ALA A 139 -7.71 6.67 -12.76
C ALA A 139 -7.48 6.39 -11.26
N THR A 140 -6.22 6.28 -10.84
CA THR A 140 -5.83 5.97 -9.46
C THR A 140 -5.11 7.14 -8.76
N LEU A 141 -4.92 8.26 -9.46
CA LEU A 141 -4.15 9.41 -9.00
C LEU A 141 -4.75 10.06 -7.74
N ASP A 142 -6.08 10.23 -7.69
CA ASP A 142 -6.74 10.88 -6.55
C ASP A 142 -6.58 10.08 -5.25
N GLU A 143 -6.75 8.75 -5.31
CA GLU A 143 -6.57 7.86 -4.17
C GLU A 143 -5.11 7.87 -3.68
N ARG A 144 -4.16 7.80 -4.62
CA ARG A 144 -2.73 7.88 -4.32
C ARG A 144 -2.33 9.23 -3.74
N LEU A 145 -2.89 10.33 -4.23
CA LEU A 145 -2.68 11.67 -3.68
C LEU A 145 -3.24 11.78 -2.27
N CYS A 146 -4.45 11.27 -2.02
CA CYS A 146 -5.04 11.24 -0.68
C CYS A 146 -4.14 10.49 0.31
N ALA A 147 -3.65 9.30 -0.07
CA ALA A 147 -2.72 8.52 0.74
C ALA A 147 -1.40 9.27 0.98
N ALA A 148 -0.82 9.85 -0.07
CA ALA A 148 0.41 10.64 0.02
C ALA A 148 0.27 11.89 0.90
N PHE A 149 -0.85 12.62 0.82
CA PHE A 149 -1.10 13.74 1.72
C PHE A 149 -1.29 13.25 3.16
N HIS A 150 -2.08 12.20 3.40
CA HIS A 150 -2.25 11.66 4.74
C HIS A 150 -0.91 11.30 5.39
N HIS A 151 -0.04 10.64 4.62
CA HIS A 151 1.33 10.32 4.98
C HIS A 151 2.15 11.56 5.38
N LEU A 152 2.08 12.64 4.60
CA LEU A 152 2.79 13.90 4.90
C LEU A 152 2.26 14.60 6.15
N LEU A 153 0.93 14.62 6.35
CA LEU A 153 0.27 15.27 7.48
C LEU A 153 0.63 14.59 8.80
N LEU A 154 0.62 13.25 8.81
CA LEU A 154 0.98 12.46 9.99
C LEU A 154 2.44 12.71 10.42
N ARG A 155 3.34 12.97 9.47
CA ARG A 155 4.77 13.17 9.75
C ARG A 155 5.14 14.60 10.15
N THR A 156 4.41 15.57 9.64
CA THR A 156 4.74 16.99 9.83
C THR A 156 3.90 17.65 10.92
N GLY A 157 2.85 17.00 11.42
CA GLY A 157 1.90 17.62 12.35
C GLY A 157 1.10 18.76 11.71
N ILE A 158 1.18 18.93 10.39
CA ILE A 158 0.47 19.95 9.65
C ILE A 158 -0.98 19.46 9.49
N HIS A 159 -1.95 20.27 9.90
CA HIS A 159 -3.37 20.00 9.66
C HIS A 159 -3.83 20.68 8.37
N ILE A 160 -3.64 20.03 7.23
CA ILE A 160 -4.32 20.41 5.98
C ILE A 160 -5.76 19.95 6.10
N ARG A 161 -6.68 20.90 6.32
CA ARG A 161 -8.13 20.67 6.18
C ARG A 161 -8.44 20.51 4.69
N MET A 162 -8.27 19.30 4.15
CA MET A 162 -8.89 18.97 2.87
C MET A 162 -10.41 18.90 3.07
N ARG A 163 -11.11 19.98 2.71
CA ARG A 163 -12.51 19.87 2.33
C ARG A 163 -12.52 19.22 0.96
N LEU A 164 -12.79 17.91 0.88
CA LEU A 164 -13.30 17.31 -0.33
C LEU A 164 -14.59 18.05 -0.67
N ILE A 165 -14.51 18.96 -1.63
CA ILE A 165 -15.68 19.56 -2.23
C ILE A 165 -16.15 18.52 -3.24
N GLY A 166 -17.03 17.63 -2.79
CA GLY A 166 -17.79 16.77 -3.70
C GLY A 166 -18.59 17.67 -4.63
N TYR A 167 -18.22 17.68 -5.90
CA TYR A 167 -19.06 18.19 -6.97
C TYR A 167 -19.34 17.07 -7.97
N ILE A 168 -20.64 16.73 -8.00
CA ILE A 168 -21.45 15.98 -8.97
C ILE A 168 -21.41 14.45 -8.85
#